data_AF-A0A847U1S0-F1
#
_entry.id   AF-A0A847U1S0-F1
#
_cell.length_a   1.000
_cell.length_b   1.000
_cell.length_c   1.000
_cell.angle_alpha   90.00
_cell.angle_beta   90.00
_cell.angle_gamma   90.00
#
_symmetry.space_group_name_H-M   'P 1'
#
loop_
_entity.id
_entity.type
_entity.pdbx_description
1 polymer ?
#
loop_
_entity_poly.entity_id
_entity_poly.type
_entity_poly.pdbx_seq_one_letter_code
_entity_poly.pdbx_strand_id
1 'polypeptide(L)'
;MKNGDADDGSTADESTTESDPRPDGGVATEDGVAYLDAEVNIFSPSTPFMRDHLRIIWSGFVAWLLIVFGPVSLTPIIPGVMTAPIPVIGFPLHYFLVGIGAPVGALLLSIWYARKRDALDEEYGISHETEPEPETEVATAADGGTAE
;
A
#
# COMPACT_ATOMS: atom_id res chain seq x y z
N MET A 1 -73.32 27.98 -5.85
CA MET A 1 -72.93 27.78 -4.44
C MET A 1 -74.11 27.08 -3.77
N LYS A 2 -74.10 25.82 -3.34
CA LYS A 2 -73.03 24.93 -2.88
C LYS A 2 -73.52 23.49 -3.17
N ASN A 3 -72.68 22.66 -3.78
CA ASN A 3 -72.98 21.25 -4.10
C ASN A 3 -72.92 20.39 -2.83
N GLY A 4 -73.74 19.33 -2.82
CA GLY A 4 -73.89 18.41 -1.70
C GLY A 4 -72.72 17.47 -1.49
N ASP A 5 -72.84 16.63 -0.46
CA ASP A 5 -72.19 15.32 -0.43
C ASP A 5 -73.03 14.40 0.47
N ALA A 6 -73.23 13.20 -0.04
CA ALA A 6 -73.96 12.12 0.58
C ALA A 6 -72.98 10.95 0.73
N ASP A 7 -73.28 10.17 1.75
CA ASP A 7 -73.11 8.72 1.81
C ASP A 7 -72.05 8.17 2.77
N ASP A 8 -72.52 7.08 3.37
CA ASP A 8 -72.16 6.35 4.56
C ASP A 8 -71.35 5.10 4.20
N GLY A 9 -70.69 4.51 5.21
CA GLY A 9 -70.58 3.05 5.25
C GLY A 9 -69.27 2.40 4.80
N SER A 10 -68.36 2.25 5.77
CA SER A 10 -67.71 0.98 6.19
C SER A 10 -67.26 -0.06 5.14
N THR A 11 -65.97 -0.42 5.17
CA THR A 11 -65.54 -1.83 5.27
C THR A 11 -64.06 -1.90 5.68
N ALA A 12 -63.78 -2.79 6.62
CA ALA A 12 -62.45 -3.12 7.13
C ALA A 12 -61.64 -3.93 6.11
N ASP A 13 -60.33 -3.72 6.08
CA ASP A 13 -59.38 -4.80 5.82
C ASP A 13 -58.08 -4.54 6.60
N GLU A 14 -57.84 -5.40 7.58
CA GLU A 14 -56.61 -5.52 8.34
C GLU A 14 -55.77 -6.59 7.62
N SER A 15 -54.67 -6.20 6.98
CA SER A 15 -53.61 -7.15 6.62
C SER A 15 -52.22 -6.53 6.81
N THR A 16 -51.67 -6.85 7.96
CA THR A 16 -50.26 -6.94 8.30
C THR A 16 -49.47 -7.59 7.16
N THR A 17 -48.42 -6.97 6.61
CA THR A 17 -47.29 -7.67 5.95
C THR A 17 -46.06 -6.75 5.87
N GLU A 18 -45.05 -7.14 6.67
CA GLU A 18 -43.60 -7.01 6.47
C GLU A 18 -42.99 -5.64 6.18
N SER A 19 -42.49 -5.03 7.26
CA SER A 19 -41.35 -4.12 7.21
C SER A 19 -40.09 -4.94 6.88
N ASP A 20 -39.79 -5.11 5.60
CA ASP A 20 -38.49 -5.62 5.13
C ASP A 20 -37.40 -4.60 5.51
N PRO A 21 -36.44 -4.91 6.41
CA PRO A 21 -35.31 -4.02 6.66
C PRO A 21 -34.37 -4.10 5.47
N ARG A 22 -34.68 -3.34 4.43
CA ARG A 22 -33.78 -3.14 3.30
C ARG A 22 -32.52 -2.44 3.84
N PRO A 23 -31.32 -3.03 3.73
CA PRO A 23 -30.10 -2.32 4.04
C PRO A 23 -30.02 -1.14 3.08
N ASP A 24 -30.04 0.08 3.61
CA ASP A 24 -30.09 1.31 2.84
C ASP A 24 -28.81 1.57 2.04
N GLY A 25 -27.76 0.76 2.24
CA GLY A 25 -26.48 0.87 1.54
C GLY A 25 -25.90 2.28 1.59
N GLY A 26 -26.38 3.08 2.54
CA GLY A 26 -26.25 4.51 2.56
C GLY A 26 -25.22 4.86 3.58
N VAL A 27 -24.02 5.19 3.11
CA VAL A 27 -23.10 5.97 3.94
C VAL A 27 -23.85 7.24 4.34
N ALA A 28 -24.01 7.46 5.65
CA ALA A 28 -24.52 8.71 6.15
C ALA A 28 -23.66 9.84 5.54
N THR A 29 -24.25 10.60 4.63
CA THR A 29 -23.61 11.76 4.00
C THR A 29 -23.54 12.87 5.04
N GLU A 30 -22.63 12.73 6.00
CA GLU A 30 -22.17 13.85 6.79
C GLU A 30 -21.21 14.67 5.92
N ASP A 31 -21.66 15.85 5.54
CA ASP A 31 -20.91 17.00 5.03
C ASP A 31 -19.53 16.74 4.41
N GLY A 32 -19.52 16.56 3.08
CA GLY A 32 -18.61 17.32 2.21
C GLY A 32 -17.11 17.07 2.30
N VAL A 33 -16.65 15.90 2.74
CA VAL A 33 -15.26 15.49 2.50
C VAL A 33 -15.12 15.06 1.03
N ALA A 34 -14.76 16.01 0.17
CA ALA A 34 -14.48 15.78 -1.24
C ALA A 34 -13.19 14.97 -1.42
N TYR A 35 -13.25 13.67 -1.19
CA TYR A 35 -12.12 12.73 -1.34
C TYR A 35 -11.58 12.66 -2.77
N LEU A 36 -12.36 13.08 -3.77
CA LEU A 36 -11.99 13.10 -5.19
C LEU A 36 -11.27 14.39 -5.61
N ASP A 37 -11.50 15.51 -4.92
CA ASP A 37 -10.88 16.82 -5.19
C ASP A 37 -9.68 17.12 -4.27
N ALA A 38 -9.41 16.25 -3.29
CA ALA A 38 -8.23 16.36 -2.45
C ALA A 38 -6.98 15.98 -3.25
N GLU A 39 -6.18 16.96 -3.68
CA GLU A 39 -4.88 16.73 -4.30
C GLU A 39 -3.96 15.96 -3.34
N VAL A 40 -3.88 14.63 -3.53
CA VAL A 40 -2.95 13.79 -2.80
C VAL A 40 -1.55 14.01 -3.38
N ASN A 41 -0.81 14.92 -2.77
CA ASN A 41 0.57 15.17 -3.16
C ASN A 41 1.48 14.03 -2.64
N ILE A 42 1.90 13.15 -3.54
CA ILE A 42 2.78 12.00 -3.22
C ILE A 42 4.15 12.46 -2.69
N PHE A 43 4.63 13.63 -3.14
CA PHE A 43 5.93 14.19 -2.72
C PHE A 43 5.84 15.01 -1.43
N SER A 44 4.63 15.36 -0.98
CA SER A 44 4.36 16.08 0.26
C SER A 44 3.05 15.57 0.90
N PRO A 45 3.06 14.33 1.43
CA PRO A 45 1.85 13.76 2.01
C PRO A 45 1.39 14.57 3.23
N SER A 46 0.07 14.63 3.44
CA SER A 46 -0.55 15.38 4.54
C SER A 46 -0.52 14.62 5.87
N THR A 47 -0.45 13.28 5.84
CA THR A 47 -0.44 12.42 7.03
C THR A 47 0.97 12.25 7.62
N PRO A 48 1.14 12.27 8.96
CA PRO A 48 2.44 12.06 9.61
C PRO A 48 3.10 10.73 9.24
N PHE A 49 2.36 9.62 9.28
CA PHE A 49 2.83 8.28 8.90
C PHE A 49 3.52 8.25 7.53
N MET A 50 2.88 8.84 6.51
CA MET A 50 3.37 8.76 5.15
C MET A 50 4.60 9.66 4.92
N ARG A 51 4.74 10.75 5.68
CA ARG A 51 5.97 11.57 5.68
C ARG A 51 7.15 10.78 6.25
N ASP A 52 6.92 10.04 7.32
CA ASP A 52 7.96 9.26 7.97
C ASP A 52 8.35 8.03 7.14
N HIS A 53 7.37 7.37 6.53
CA HIS A 53 7.62 6.31 5.55
C HIS A 53 8.43 6.81 4.35
N LEU A 54 8.08 7.97 3.79
CA LEU A 54 8.82 8.59 2.68
C LEU A 54 10.26 8.94 3.08
N ARG A 55 10.50 9.41 4.31
CA ARG A 55 11.86 9.66 4.83
C ARG A 55 12.68 8.36 4.89
N ILE A 56 12.07 7.26 5.32
CA ILE A 56 12.73 5.95 5.35
C ILE A 56 13.08 5.48 3.93
N ILE A 57 12.13 5.55 2.98
CA ILE A 57 12.39 5.21 1.57
C ILE A 57 13.52 6.07 1.00
N TRP A 58 13.46 7.39 1.20
CA TRP A 58 14.43 8.30 0.65
C TRP A 58 15.82 8.10 1.23
N SER A 59 15.92 7.88 2.55
CA SER A 59 17.19 7.53 3.19
C SER A 59 17.76 6.21 2.68
N GLY A 60 16.91 5.19 2.48
CA GLY A 60 17.29 3.93 1.86
C GLY A 60 17.78 4.11 0.41
N PHE A 61 17.08 4.94 -0.37
CA PHE A 61 17.47 5.27 -1.74
C PHE A 61 18.84 5.96 -1.81
N VAL A 62 19.08 6.96 -0.95
CA VAL A 62 20.38 7.65 -0.87
C VAL A 62 21.48 6.68 -0.46
N ALA A 63 21.26 5.86 0.57
CA ALA A 63 22.23 4.87 1.00
C ALA A 63 22.54 3.84 -0.11
N TRP A 64 21.51 3.35 -0.79
CA TRP A 64 21.65 2.45 -1.93
C TRP A 64 22.46 3.10 -3.06
N LEU A 65 22.15 4.35 -3.41
CA LEU A 65 22.87 5.08 -4.46
C LEU A 65 24.35 5.21 -4.11
N LEU A 66 24.69 5.53 -2.86
CA LEU A 66 26.09 5.60 -2.42
C LEU A 66 26.79 4.22 -2.46
N ILE A 67 26.11 3.15 -2.09
CA ILE A 67 26.69 1.80 -2.12
C ILE A 67 26.96 1.34 -3.56
N VAL A 68 26.00 1.55 -4.47
CA VAL A 68 26.07 1.04 -5.85
C VAL A 68 26.88 1.95 -6.75
N PHE A 69 26.58 3.25 -6.73
CA PHE A 69 27.23 4.22 -7.61
C PHE A 69 28.48 4.83 -6.99
N GLY A 70 28.61 4.84 -5.66
CA GLY A 70 29.76 5.44 -4.98
C GLY A 70 31.10 4.97 -5.53
N PRO A 71 31.39 3.66 -5.63
CA PRO A 71 32.67 3.19 -6.16
C PRO A 71 32.97 3.70 -7.59
N VAL A 72 31.97 3.69 -8.47
CA VAL A 72 32.12 4.14 -9.87
C VAL A 72 32.32 5.66 -9.93
N SER A 73 31.52 6.42 -9.19
CA SER A 73 31.60 7.88 -9.13
C SER A 73 32.87 8.39 -8.46
N LEU A 74 33.42 7.66 -7.48
CA LEU A 74 34.65 8.04 -6.79
C LEU A 74 35.92 7.67 -7.57
N THR A 75 35.85 6.71 -8.48
CA THR A 75 37.00 6.26 -9.29
C THR A 75 37.73 7.40 -10.03
N PRO A 76 37.06 8.33 -10.73
CA PRO A 76 37.75 9.47 -11.34
C PRO A 76 38.28 10.51 -10.33
N ILE A 77 37.74 10.54 -9.11
CA ILE A 77 38.12 11.53 -8.07
C ILE A 77 39.33 11.04 -7.28
N ILE A 78 39.34 9.76 -6.90
CA ILE A 78 40.39 9.14 -6.07
C ILE A 78 40.87 7.84 -6.73
N PRO A 79 41.48 7.92 -7.92
CA PRO A 79 41.89 6.73 -8.67
C PRO A 79 42.90 5.90 -7.89
N GLY A 80 43.83 6.52 -7.16
CA GLY A 80 44.88 5.81 -6.44
C GLY A 80 44.38 4.78 -5.42
N VAL A 81 43.28 5.07 -4.71
CA VAL A 81 42.67 4.12 -3.77
C VAL A 81 41.76 3.14 -4.51
N MET A 82 40.97 3.64 -5.47
CA MET A 82 39.97 2.83 -6.17
C MET A 82 40.56 1.81 -7.15
N THR A 83 41.75 2.06 -7.70
CA THR A 83 42.46 1.13 -8.58
C THR A 83 43.54 0.32 -7.87
N ALA A 84 43.80 0.60 -6.59
CA ALA A 84 44.76 -0.17 -5.80
C ALA A 84 44.35 -1.65 -5.76
N PRO A 85 45.29 -2.58 -5.99
CA PRO A 85 45.02 -4.00 -5.84
C PRO A 85 44.78 -4.32 -4.38
N ILE A 86 43.68 -5.02 -4.08
CA ILE A 86 43.42 -5.50 -2.73
C ILE A 86 44.49 -6.56 -2.38
N PRO A 87 45.15 -6.46 -1.21
CA PRO A 87 46.09 -7.49 -0.75
C PRO A 87 45.40 -8.87 -0.77
N VAL A 88 46.12 -9.93 -1.17
CA VAL A 88 45.62 -11.31 -1.35
C VAL A 88 44.88 -11.56 -2.66
N ILE A 89 43.95 -10.71 -3.08
CA ILE A 89 43.10 -10.96 -4.28
C ILE A 89 43.72 -10.38 -5.56
N GLY A 90 44.58 -9.36 -5.45
CA GLY A 90 45.32 -8.77 -6.58
C GLY A 90 44.48 -7.99 -7.57
N PHE A 91 43.19 -7.76 -7.26
CA PHE A 91 42.21 -7.13 -8.14
C PHE A 91 41.89 -5.71 -7.68
N PRO A 92 41.57 -4.76 -8.59
CA PRO A 92 41.28 -3.38 -8.22
C PRO A 92 40.09 -3.25 -7.26
N LEU A 93 40.24 -2.38 -6.25
CA LEU A 93 39.25 -2.20 -5.17
C LEU A 93 37.83 -1.89 -5.66
N HIS A 94 37.67 -1.00 -6.63
CA HIS A 94 36.35 -0.59 -7.13
C HIS A 94 35.53 -1.78 -7.67
N TYR A 95 36.15 -2.75 -8.33
CA TYR A 95 35.42 -3.92 -8.81
C TYR A 95 34.96 -4.83 -7.67
N PHE A 96 35.74 -4.96 -6.60
CA PHE A 96 35.32 -5.71 -5.41
C PHE A 96 34.14 -5.02 -4.71
N LEU A 97 34.19 -3.69 -4.57
CA LEU A 97 33.10 -2.90 -3.98
C LEU A 97 31.80 -3.03 -4.79
N VAL A 98 31.88 -3.04 -6.13
CA VAL A 98 30.70 -3.25 -6.98
C VAL A 98 30.23 -4.70 -6.93
N GLY A 99 31.14 -5.68 -7.08
CA GLY A 99 30.77 -7.10 -7.20
C GLY A 99 30.29 -7.73 -5.89
N ILE A 100 30.88 -7.37 -4.75
CA ILE A 100 30.53 -7.93 -3.43
C ILE A 100 29.82 -6.88 -2.57
N GLY A 101 30.34 -5.65 -2.55
CA GLY A 101 29.77 -4.58 -1.73
C GLY A 101 28.34 -4.22 -2.12
N ALA A 102 27.98 -4.20 -3.41
CA ALA A 102 26.62 -3.89 -3.81
C ALA A 102 25.59 -4.97 -3.41
N PRO A 103 25.80 -6.28 -3.68
CA PRO A 103 24.88 -7.31 -3.20
C PRO A 103 24.78 -7.39 -1.67
N VAL A 104 25.91 -7.32 -0.96
CA VAL A 104 25.92 -7.35 0.52
C VAL A 104 25.25 -6.11 1.08
N GLY A 105 25.54 -4.94 0.53
CA GLY A 105 24.92 -3.68 0.92
C GLY A 105 23.41 -3.70 0.70
N ALA A 106 22.93 -4.26 -0.41
CA ALA A 106 21.50 -4.43 -0.66
C ALA A 106 20.83 -5.35 0.37
N LEU A 107 21.47 -6.46 0.76
CA LEU A 107 20.97 -7.36 1.79
C LEU A 107 20.92 -6.68 3.17
N LEU A 108 21.94 -5.90 3.53
CA LEU A 108 21.94 -5.14 4.77
C LEU A 108 20.85 -4.07 4.77
N LEU A 109 20.66 -3.39 3.64
CA LEU A 109 19.60 -2.38 3.48
C LEU A 109 18.21 -2.99 3.59
N SER A 110 17.98 -4.19 3.04
CA SER A 110 16.67 -4.84 3.13
C SER A 110 16.35 -5.21 4.58
N ILE A 111 17.30 -5.77 5.32
CA ILE A 111 17.15 -6.09 6.74
C ILE A 111 16.88 -4.83 7.55
N TRP A 112 17.64 -3.75 7.30
CA TRP A 112 17.46 -2.48 7.99
C TRP A 112 16.10 -1.84 7.68
N TYR A 113 15.71 -1.85 6.40
CA TYR A 113 14.44 -1.30 5.93
C TYR A 113 13.25 -2.03 6.54
N ALA A 114 13.29 -3.38 6.56
CA ALA A 114 12.24 -4.19 7.18
C ALA A 114 12.03 -3.79 8.65
N ARG A 115 13.11 -3.72 9.44
CA ARG A 115 13.02 -3.28 10.85
C ARG A 115 12.50 -1.86 11.02
N LYS A 116 12.88 -0.95 10.13
CA LYS A 116 12.43 0.45 10.20
C LYS A 116 10.97 0.60 9.81
N ARG A 117 10.50 -0.19 8.85
CA ARG A 117 9.10 -0.25 8.44
C ARG A 117 8.25 -0.84 9.55
N ASP A 118 8.66 -1.97 10.13
CA ASP A 118 7.90 -2.62 11.20
C ASP A 118 7.78 -1.73 12.45
N ALA A 119 8.86 -1.02 12.82
CA ALA A 119 8.83 -0.06 13.92
C ALA A 119 7.92 1.15 13.64
N LEU A 120 7.81 1.57 12.37
CA LEU A 120 6.90 2.63 11.95
C LEU A 120 5.45 2.14 12.03
N ASP A 121 5.18 0.92 11.59
CA ASP A 121 3.84 0.33 11.64
C ASP A 121 3.38 0.19 13.11
N GLU A 122 4.27 -0.20 14.03
CA GLU A 122 3.99 -0.23 15.48
C GLU A 122 3.67 1.15 16.06
N GLU A 123 4.45 2.19 15.71
CA GLU A 123 4.25 3.56 16.20
C GLU A 123 2.86 4.12 15.83
N TYR A 124 2.37 3.75 14.65
CA TYR A 124 1.08 4.22 14.13
C TYR A 124 -0.06 3.18 14.32
N GLY A 125 0.20 2.08 15.03
CA GLY A 125 -0.81 1.06 15.38
C GLY A 125 -1.37 0.27 14.19
N ILE A 126 -0.59 0.12 13.12
CA ILE A 126 -1.00 -0.60 11.90
C ILE A 126 -0.77 -2.10 12.11
N SER A 127 -1.86 -2.85 12.32
CA SER A 127 -1.83 -4.30 12.33
C SER A 127 -2.09 -4.87 10.93
N HIS A 128 -1.22 -5.75 10.46
CA HIS A 128 -1.41 -6.56 9.25
C HIS A 128 -1.74 -8.02 9.59
N GLU A 129 -2.43 -8.26 10.70
CA GLU A 129 -3.02 -9.58 10.94
C GLU A 129 -4.04 -9.85 9.84
N THR A 130 -3.82 -10.94 9.12
CA THR A 130 -4.80 -11.49 8.19
C THR A 130 -6.00 -11.93 9.02
N GLU A 131 -7.07 -11.14 9.03
CA GLU A 131 -8.38 -11.71 9.39
C GLU A 131 -8.61 -12.90 8.45
N PRO A 132 -8.99 -14.08 8.97
CA PRO A 132 -9.34 -15.20 8.12
C PRO A 132 -10.52 -14.75 7.24
N GLU A 133 -10.26 -14.54 5.95
CA GLU A 133 -11.31 -14.31 4.98
C GLU A 133 -12.30 -15.49 5.09
N PRO A 134 -13.62 -15.24 5.22
CA PRO A 134 -14.58 -16.31 5.20
C PRO A 134 -14.39 -17.07 3.89
N GLU A 135 -14.10 -18.35 4.00
CA GLU A 135 -13.92 -19.30 2.92
C GLU A 135 -15.15 -19.31 2.01
N THR A 136 -15.16 -18.38 1.05
CA THR A 136 -16.15 -18.36 -0.01
C THR A 136 -15.70 -19.45 -0.97
N GLU A 137 -16.33 -20.60 -0.85
CA GLU A 137 -16.15 -21.76 -1.72
C GLU A 137 -16.33 -21.30 -3.18
N VAL A 138 -15.23 -21.04 -3.87
CA VAL A 138 -15.25 -20.68 -5.29
C VAL A 138 -15.59 -21.96 -6.04
N ALA A 139 -16.87 -22.12 -6.39
CA ALA A 139 -17.31 -23.17 -7.29
C ALA A 139 -16.60 -22.99 -8.65
N THR A 140 -15.55 -23.77 -8.87
CA THR A 140 -14.90 -23.89 -10.18
C THR A 140 -15.92 -24.42 -11.18
N ALA A 141 -16.34 -23.59 -12.14
CA ALA A 141 -17.09 -24.03 -13.30
C ALA A 141 -16.19 -24.91 -14.18
N ALA A 142 -16.49 -26.20 -14.25
CA ALA A 142 -15.87 -27.11 -15.22
C ALA A 142 -16.43 -26.78 -16.62
N ASP A 143 -15.65 -26.07 -17.43
CA ASP A 143 -15.94 -25.90 -18.85
C ASP A 143 -15.73 -27.26 -19.56
N GLY A 144 -16.84 -27.92 -19.89
CA GLY A 144 -16.87 -29.24 -20.51
C GLY A 144 -16.49 -29.19 -21.99
N GLY A 145 -15.19 -29.24 -22.27
CA GLY A 145 -14.68 -29.48 -23.63
C GLY A 145 -14.84 -30.95 -24.03
N THR A 146 -15.73 -31.23 -24.99
CA THR A 146 -15.83 -32.56 -25.62
C THR A 146 -14.67 -32.73 -26.61
N ALA A 147 -13.95 -33.85 -26.52
CA ALA A 147 -12.95 -34.22 -27.49
C ALA A 147 -13.62 -34.71 -28.78
N GLU A 148 -13.33 -34.03 -29.89
CA GLU A 148 -13.48 -34.55 -31.25
C GLU A 148 -12.12 -34.59 -31.96
#